data_AF-A0A2A5F400-F1
#
_entry.id   AF-A0A2A5F400-F1
#
_cell.length_a   1.000
_cell.length_b   1.000
_cell.length_c   1.000
_cell.angle_alpha   90.00
_cell.angle_beta   90.00
_cell.angle_gamma   90.00
#
_symmetry.space_group_name_H-M   'P 1'
#
loop_
_entity.id
_entity.type
_entity.pdbx_description
1 polymer ?
#
loop_
_entity_poly.entity_id
_entity_poly.type
_entity_poly.pdbx_seq_one_letter_code
_entity_poly.pdbx_strand_id
1 'polypeptide(L)'
;MAQATGTIEILDPTAEDVPEEVGLSDTLPDLKGKVVGLLENRKYHADAFMGELKEVLLNDYGVAKVVYATKFTYSAACADETIQSLSDECDVVIHAIAD
;
A
#
# COMPACT_ATOMS: atom_id res chain seq x y z
N MET A 1 34.15 37.38 -25.30
CA MET A 1 33.49 36.40 -24.40
C MET A 1 32.32 35.82 -25.18
N ALA A 2 32.44 34.61 -25.71
CA ALA A 2 31.35 33.97 -26.47
C ALA A 2 30.42 33.27 -25.47
N GLN A 3 29.14 33.66 -25.43
CA GLN A 3 28.12 32.95 -24.65
C GLN A 3 27.79 31.64 -25.37
N ALA A 4 27.92 30.52 -24.66
CA ALA A 4 27.42 29.23 -25.11
C ALA A 4 25.90 29.20 -24.91
N THR A 5 25.13 29.28 -26.00
CA THR A 5 23.70 28.99 -26.01
C THR A 5 23.51 27.48 -26.05
N GLY A 6 23.42 26.86 -24.88
CA GLY A 6 22.97 25.47 -24.75
C GLY A 6 21.45 25.41 -24.74
N THR A 7 20.88 24.40 -25.40
CA THR A 7 19.44 24.11 -25.33
C THR A 7 19.12 23.54 -23.95
N ILE A 8 18.11 24.11 -23.28
CA ILE A 8 17.56 23.56 -22.03
C ILE A 8 16.25 22.88 -22.39
N GLU A 9 16.12 21.60 -22.04
CA GLU A 9 14.86 20.88 -22.08
C GLU A 9 14.19 20.99 -20.70
N ILE A 10 12.97 21.52 -20.67
CA ILE A 10 12.14 21.59 -19.47
C ILE A 10 11.06 20.53 -19.63
N LEU A 11 11.08 19.55 -18.73
CA LEU A 11 10.07 18.49 -18.69
C LEU A 11 8.91 18.92 -17.80
N ASP A 12 7.69 18.59 -18.23
CA ASP A 12 6.50 18.66 -17.40
C ASP A 12 6.38 17.34 -16.63
N PRO A 13 6.49 17.31 -15.29
CA PRO A 13 6.37 16.09 -14.50
C PRO A 13 4.91 15.67 -14.26
N THR A 14 3.94 16.37 -14.86
CA THR A 14 2.52 16.03 -14.72
C THR A 14 2.24 14.70 -15.44
N ALA A 15 1.42 13.85 -14.81
CA ALA A 15 0.96 12.63 -15.46
C ALA A 15 0.15 12.99 -16.72
N GLU A 16 0.60 12.51 -17.88
CA GLU A 16 -0.08 12.73 -19.16
C GLU A 16 -1.30 11.81 -19.33
N ASP A 17 -1.37 10.74 -18.53
CA ASP A 17 -2.45 9.76 -18.55
C ASP A 17 -3.73 10.32 -17.93
N VAL A 18 -4.86 10.11 -18.60
CA VAL A 18 -6.19 10.35 -18.02
C VAL A 18 -6.53 9.12 -17.17
N PRO A 19 -6.70 9.24 -15.84
CA PRO A 19 -7.02 8.10 -14.99
C PRO A 19 -8.37 7.50 -15.39
N GLU A 20 -8.45 6.18 -15.42
CA GLU A 20 -9.74 5.49 -15.47
C GLU A 20 -10.47 5.72 -14.14
N GLU A 21 -11.72 6.20 -14.20
CA GLU A 21 -12.56 6.29 -13.00
C GLU A 21 -13.05 4.90 -12.62
N VAL A 22 -12.41 4.32 -11.60
CA VAL A 22 -12.83 3.06 -11.00
C VAL A 22 -13.81 3.35 -9.85
N GLY A 23 -14.90 2.58 -9.78
CA GLY A 23 -15.85 2.69 -8.68
C GLY A 23 -15.21 2.33 -7.33
N LEU A 24 -15.71 2.94 -6.25
CA LEU A 24 -15.31 2.57 -4.89
C LEU A 24 -15.77 1.15 -4.58
N SER A 25 -15.00 0.44 -3.75
CA SER A 25 -15.42 -0.85 -3.20
C SER A 25 -16.63 -0.68 -2.28
N ASP A 26 -17.37 -1.77 -2.09
CA ASP A 26 -18.47 -1.80 -1.12
C ASP A 26 -18.02 -1.39 0.29
N THR A 27 -18.95 -0.79 1.04
CA THR A 27 -18.66 -0.33 2.40
C THR A 27 -18.51 -1.52 3.33
N LEU A 28 -17.40 -1.58 4.07
CA LEU A 28 -17.16 -2.57 5.11
C LEU A 28 -17.53 -1.96 6.49
N PRO A 29 -18.63 -2.39 7.13
CA PRO A 29 -19.13 -1.75 8.34
C PRO A 29 -18.26 -2.02 9.58
N ASP A 30 -17.63 -3.19 9.65
CA ASP A 30 -16.70 -3.58 10.71
C ASP A 30 -15.72 -4.67 10.25
N LEU A 31 -14.75 -5.00 11.11
CA LEU A 31 -13.70 -5.98 10.85
C LEU A 31 -13.96 -7.36 11.50
N LYS A 32 -15.11 -7.54 12.16
CA LYS A 32 -15.37 -8.76 12.93
C LYS A 32 -15.55 -9.96 12.01
N GLY A 33 -14.80 -11.02 12.29
CA GLY A 33 -14.80 -12.23 11.48
C GLY A 33 -14.17 -12.07 10.09
N LYS A 34 -13.56 -10.92 9.79
CA LYS A 34 -12.93 -10.64 8.49
C LYS A 34 -11.49 -11.09 8.42
N VAL A 35 -11.00 -11.31 7.20
CA VAL A 35 -9.58 -11.48 6.90
C VAL A 35 -9.01 -10.12 6.49
N VAL A 36 -8.07 -9.61 7.27
CA VAL A 36 -7.44 -8.29 7.04
C VAL A 36 -6.02 -8.49 6.50
N GLY A 37 -5.75 -7.90 5.34
CA GLY A 37 -4.40 -7.81 4.79
C GLY A 37 -3.66 -6.58 5.33
N LEU A 38 -2.40 -6.76 5.74
CA LEU A 38 -1.46 -5.68 6.03
C LEU A 38 -0.38 -5.69 4.95
N LEU A 39 -0.36 -4.67 4.09
CA LEU A 39 0.71 -4.47 3.11
C LEU A 39 1.72 -3.45 3.63
N GLU A 40 2.81 -3.95 4.22
CA GLU A 40 3.85 -3.14 4.83
C GLU A 40 4.83 -2.55 3.79
N ASN A 41 5.12 -1.26 3.92
CA ASN A 41 5.92 -0.50 2.96
C ASN A 41 7.44 -0.48 3.24
N ARG A 42 8.00 -1.43 4.02
CA ARG A 42 9.46 -1.57 4.28
C ARG A 42 10.12 -0.35 4.92
N LYS A 43 9.38 0.46 5.67
CA LYS A 43 9.97 1.56 6.44
C LYS A 43 10.67 1.01 7.69
N TYR A 44 11.72 1.70 8.13
CA TYR A 44 12.54 1.24 9.25
C TYR A 44 11.69 1.10 10.52
N HIS A 45 11.84 0.00 11.24
CA HIS A 45 11.08 -0.35 12.45
C HIS A 45 9.56 -0.50 12.31
N ALA A 46 9.03 -0.53 11.07
CA ALA A 46 7.60 -0.76 10.86
C ALA A 46 7.16 -2.16 11.36
N ASP A 47 8.05 -3.14 11.32
CA ASP A 47 7.81 -4.53 11.73
C ASP A 47 7.30 -4.66 13.16
N ALA A 48 7.92 -3.95 14.11
CA ALA A 48 7.51 -3.97 15.52
C ALA A 48 6.09 -3.40 15.70
N PHE A 49 5.82 -2.24 15.08
CA PHE A 49 4.51 -1.62 15.14
C PHE A 49 3.44 -2.52 14.49
N MET A 50 3.75 -3.13 13.35
CA MET A 50 2.81 -4.01 12.65
C MET A 50 2.52 -5.30 13.43
N GLY A 51 3.51 -5.81 14.19
CA GLY A 51 3.30 -6.90 15.13
C GLY A 51 2.23 -6.55 16.16
N GLU A 52 2.35 -5.39 16.81
CA GLU A 52 1.36 -4.93 17.79
C GLU A 52 -0.01 -4.65 17.16
N LEU A 53 -0.03 -4.02 15.97
CA LEU A 53 -1.28 -3.76 15.25
C LEU A 53 -2.01 -5.07 14.92
N LYS A 54 -1.29 -6.09 14.47
CA LYS A 54 -1.85 -7.41 14.21
C LYS A 54 -2.53 -7.98 15.45
N GLU A 55 -1.87 -7.91 16.61
CA GLU A 55 -2.43 -8.42 17.87
C GLU A 55 -3.69 -7.65 18.28
N VAL A 56 -3.68 -6.31 18.15
CA VAL A 56 -4.86 -5.48 18.42
C VAL A 56 -6.02 -5.85 17.50
N LEU A 57 -5.77 -6.03 16.20
CA LEU A 57 -6.81 -6.41 15.23
C LEU A 57 -7.47 -7.75 15.59
N LEU A 58 -6.67 -8.75 15.97
CA LEU A 58 -7.15 -10.07 16.33
C LEU A 58 -7.89 -10.05 17.68
N ASN A 59 -7.28 -9.47 18.71
CA ASN A 59 -7.75 -9.59 20.08
C ASN A 59 -8.87 -8.61 20.43
N ASP A 60 -8.80 -7.38 19.90
CA ASP A 60 -9.70 -6.29 20.33
C ASP A 60 -10.79 -6.00 19.29
N TYR A 61 -10.50 -6.18 17.99
CA TYR A 61 -11.42 -5.89 16.90
C TYR A 61 -12.13 -7.14 16.33
N GLY A 62 -11.76 -8.34 16.80
CA GLY A 62 -12.40 -9.59 16.41
C GLY A 62 -12.15 -10.02 14.96
N VAL A 63 -11.03 -9.57 14.37
CA VAL A 63 -10.57 -10.04 13.06
C VAL A 63 -10.32 -11.56 13.12
N ALA A 64 -10.75 -12.29 12.09
CA ALA A 64 -10.58 -13.74 12.04
C ALA A 64 -9.13 -14.14 11.70
N LYS A 65 -8.49 -13.41 10.78
CA LYS A 65 -7.12 -13.67 10.33
C LYS A 65 -6.49 -12.37 9.85
N VAL A 66 -5.19 -12.22 10.13
CA VAL A 66 -4.35 -11.16 9.52
C VAL A 66 -3.38 -11.81 8.54
N VAL A 67 -3.40 -11.35 7.29
CA VAL A 67 -2.41 -11.71 6.25
C VAL A 67 -1.36 -10.61 6.20
N TYR A 68 -0.11 -10.95 6.49
CA TYR A 68 1.00 -9.99 6.49
C TYR A 68 1.82 -10.12 5.21
N ALA A 69 1.91 -9.03 4.44
CA ALA A 69 2.70 -8.95 3.23
C ALA A 69 3.63 -7.74 3.28
N THR A 70 4.79 -7.84 2.64
CA THR A 70 5.74 -6.73 2.56
C THR A 70 6.03 -6.42 1.11
N LYS A 71 6.14 -5.13 0.77
CA LYS A 71 6.73 -4.73 -0.50
C LYS A 71 8.22 -5.13 -0.55
N PHE A 72 8.77 -5.14 -1.77
CA PHE A 72 10.21 -5.33 -1.98
C PHE A 72 11.01 -4.13 -1.44
N THR A 73 10.56 -2.91 -1.74
CA THR A 73 11.12 -1.65 -1.23
C THR A 73 10.03 -0.56 -1.18
N TYR A 74 10.23 0.46 -0.35
CA TYR A 74 9.29 1.56 -0.17
C TYR A 74 9.07 2.39 -1.45
N SER A 75 10.06 2.43 -2.34
CA SER A 75 10.09 3.25 -3.55
C SER A 75 9.67 2.54 -4.84
N ALA A 76 9.34 1.24 -4.76
CA ALA A 76 8.89 0.46 -5.91
C ALA A 76 7.38 0.19 -5.83
N ALA A 77 6.77 -0.11 -6.98
CA ALA A 77 5.43 -0.69 -7.01
C ALA A 77 5.41 -2.03 -6.25
N CYS A 78 4.25 -2.41 -5.72
CA CYS A 78 4.07 -3.76 -5.19
C CYS A 78 4.10 -4.77 -6.34
N ALA A 79 4.59 -5.98 -6.10
CA ALA A 79 4.55 -7.04 -7.11
C ALA A 79 3.10 -7.48 -7.34
N ASP A 80 2.71 -7.69 -8.60
CA ASP A 80 1.35 -8.08 -8.97
C ASP A 80 0.91 -9.37 -8.26
N GLU A 81 1.82 -10.32 -8.08
CA GLU A 81 1.60 -11.56 -7.35
C GLU A 81 1.19 -11.32 -5.89
N THR A 82 1.79 -10.31 -5.24
CA THR A 82 1.45 -9.94 -3.87
C THR A 82 0.09 -9.25 -3.80
N ILE A 83 -0.22 -8.39 -4.77
CA ILE A 83 -1.53 -7.75 -4.87
C ILE A 83 -2.61 -8.81 -5.09
N GLN A 84 -2.39 -9.75 -6.00
CA GLN A 84 -3.33 -10.82 -6.32
C GLN A 84 -3.58 -11.73 -5.10
N SER A 85 -2.53 -12.19 -4.42
CA SER A 85 -2.68 -13.00 -3.19
C SER A 85 -3.48 -12.26 -2.11
N LEU A 86 -3.20 -10.98 -1.89
CA LEU A 86 -3.97 -10.17 -0.94
C LEU A 86 -5.43 -10.02 -1.36
N SER A 87 -5.68 -9.78 -2.65
CA SER A 87 -7.04 -9.65 -3.21
C SER A 87 -7.84 -10.96 -3.13
N ASP A 88 -7.17 -12.11 -3.26
CA ASP A 88 -7.83 -13.41 -3.24
C ASP A 88 -8.14 -13.88 -1.80
N GLU A 89 -7.30 -13.49 -0.84
CA GLU A 89 -7.39 -13.97 0.55
C GLU A 89 -8.10 -13.03 1.52
N CYS A 90 -8.12 -11.72 1.25
CA CYS A 90 -8.54 -10.72 2.22
C CYS A 90 -9.89 -10.07 1.88
N ASP A 91 -10.70 -9.83 2.91
CA ASP A 91 -11.91 -9.00 2.78
C ASP A 91 -11.57 -7.51 2.68
N VAL A 92 -10.43 -7.10 3.24
CA VAL A 92 -9.93 -5.72 3.22
C VAL A 92 -8.41 -5.71 3.34
N VAL A 93 -7.76 -4.74 2.71
CA VAL A 93 -6.31 -4.54 2.79
C VAL A 93 -6.03 -3.13 3.32
N ILE A 94 -5.19 -3.06 4.36
CA ILE A 94 -4.65 -1.83 4.90
C ILE A 94 -3.27 -1.61 4.29
N HIS A 95 -3.06 -0.45 3.69
CA HIS A 95 -1.73 -0.01 3.27
C HIS A 95 -0.94 0.43 4.51
N ALA A 96 -0.15 -0.50 5.04
CA ALA A 96 0.45 -0.43 6.37
C ALA A 96 1.74 0.40 6.34
N ILE A 97 1.60 1.73 6.32
CA ILE A 97 2.70 2.69 6.35
C ILE A 97 2.89 3.17 7.80
N ALA A 98 4.12 3.10 8.29
CA ALA A 98 4.55 3.67 9.57
C ALA A 98 5.71 4.64 9.33
N ASP A 99 5.85 5.73 10.09
CA ASP A 99 6.95 6.71 9.98
C ASP A 99 7.76 6.80 11.28
#